data_AF-A0A4S4KNR3-F1
#
_entry.id   AF-A0A4S4KNR3-F1
#
_cell.length_a   1.000
_cell.length_b   1.000
_cell.length_c   1.000
_cell.angle_alpha   90.00
_cell.angle_beta   90.00
_cell.angle_gamma   90.00
#
_symmetry.space_group_name_H-M   'P 1'
#
loop_
_entity.id
_entity.type
_entity.pdbx_description
1 polymer ?
#
loop_
_entity_poly.entity_id
_entity_poly.type
_entity_poly.pdbx_seq_one_letter_code
_entity_poly.pdbx_strand_id
1 'polypeptide(L)'
;MDSKDIQPPYDIHVIGDITGEADLPWQRGRQNREVDIQFNKFTLLADSSAKVPNLRNKSYSDYNISKPEWDVLELMREVLAEVYDAHQSFSSETCPTVWQTIPTLECLQRRWEIMADTPKFAPVQSAIQAGLAKLQKWYMAIDQTDIYYVCLALDPGIKTEYTLQNWERKYNNSGMAALEEAFDYYAENTTESETVEPAKAQSKTLSTFSKEKKKSHIPRQELHEYLKSPLVPDVSDPVACIMLLNIQY
;
A
#
# COMPACT_ATOMS: atom_id res chain seq x y z
N MET A 1 -47.34 -14.88 24.31
CA MET A 1 -46.26 -15.27 23.37
C MET A 1 -44.99 -14.69 23.96
N ASP A 2 -44.36 -15.46 24.84
CA ASP A 2 -43.14 -15.10 25.56
C ASP A 2 -41.94 -15.46 24.69
N SER A 3 -41.15 -14.46 24.30
CA SER A 3 -39.84 -14.66 23.68
C SER A 3 -38.81 -14.69 24.80
N LYS A 4 -38.33 -15.88 25.16
CA LYS A 4 -37.19 -16.06 26.05
C LYS A 4 -35.91 -15.98 25.25
N ASP A 5 -35.04 -15.07 25.65
CA ASP A 5 -33.66 -14.92 25.21
C ASP A 5 -32.87 -16.23 25.36
N ILE A 6 -32.26 -16.69 24.27
CA ILE A 6 -31.25 -17.74 24.27
C ILE A 6 -29.94 -17.07 23.83
N GLN A 7 -29.06 -16.80 24.81
CA GLN A 7 -27.68 -16.42 24.58
C GLN A 7 -26.90 -17.62 24.00
N PRO A 8 -26.05 -17.44 22.96
CA PRO A 8 -25.17 -18.50 22.49
C PRO A 8 -23.99 -18.73 23.45
N PRO A 9 -23.56 -19.98 23.69
CA PRO A 9 -22.67 -20.32 24.79
C PRO A 9 -21.21 -20.45 24.33
N TYR A 10 -20.56 -19.39 23.83
CA TYR A 10 -19.09 -19.39 23.65
C TYR A 10 -18.51 -17.99 23.80
N ASP A 11 -17.77 -17.77 24.90
CA ASP A 11 -16.87 -16.64 25.11
C ASP A 11 -15.71 -16.74 24.09
N ILE A 12 -15.81 -15.98 23.00
CA ILE A 12 -14.65 -15.66 22.18
C ILE A 12 -14.00 -14.46 22.87
N HIS A 13 -12.99 -14.72 23.70
CA HIS A 13 -12.06 -13.68 24.10
C HIS A 13 -11.37 -13.16 22.83
N VAL A 14 -11.91 -12.08 22.28
CA VAL A 14 -11.22 -11.21 21.34
C VAL A 14 -10.02 -10.66 22.11
N ILE A 15 -8.83 -11.24 21.92
CA ILE A 15 -7.59 -10.59 22.31
C ILE A 15 -7.39 -9.46 21.29
N GLY A 16 -8.07 -8.35 21.56
CA GLY A 16 -7.93 -7.10 20.84
C GLY A 16 -7.42 -6.06 21.84
N ASP A 17 -6.11 -5.94 21.92
CA ASP A 17 -5.44 -4.70 22.29
C ASP A 17 -4.07 -4.72 21.60
N ILE A 18 -4.07 -4.38 20.32
CA ILE A 18 -2.88 -3.95 19.59
C ILE A 18 -2.84 -2.43 19.66
N THR A 19 -2.43 -1.92 20.82
CA THR A 19 -2.01 -0.54 20.96
C THR A 19 -0.71 -0.36 20.20
N GLY A 20 -0.81 0.27 19.02
CA GLY A 20 0.14 1.25 18.46
C GLY A 20 1.64 1.12 18.75
N GLU A 21 2.22 -0.07 18.73
CA GLU A 21 3.66 -0.25 18.81
C GLU A 21 4.06 -1.20 17.68
N ALA A 22 4.85 -0.70 16.72
CA ALA A 22 5.28 -1.47 15.57
C ALA A 22 6.04 -2.70 16.05
N ASP A 23 5.46 -3.89 15.82
CA ASP A 23 6.06 -5.17 16.21
C ASP A 23 7.51 -5.26 15.75
N LEU A 24 8.43 -5.19 16.72
CA LEU A 24 9.86 -5.20 16.47
C LEU A 24 10.27 -6.55 15.85
N PRO A 25 11.24 -6.58 14.91
CA PRO A 25 11.56 -7.78 14.13
C PRO A 25 11.84 -9.05 14.96
N TRP A 26 12.41 -8.90 16.16
CA TRP A 26 12.71 -10.03 17.05
C TRP A 26 11.50 -10.59 17.80
N GLN A 27 10.44 -9.80 18.02
CA GLN A 27 9.19 -10.31 18.60
C GLN A 27 8.43 -11.16 17.57
N ARG A 28 8.41 -10.69 16.31
CA ARG A 28 7.87 -11.45 15.17
C ARG A 28 8.54 -12.81 15.03
N GLY A 29 9.88 -12.87 15.08
CA GLY A 29 10.64 -14.13 15.04
C GLY A 29 10.37 -15.09 16.20
N ARG A 30 10.00 -14.60 17.40
CA ARG A 30 9.64 -15.45 18.54
C ARG A 30 8.24 -16.04 18.37
N GLN A 31 7.29 -15.24 17.90
CA GLN A 31 5.90 -15.66 17.72
C GLN A 31 5.76 -16.71 16.61
N ASN A 32 6.55 -16.58 15.53
CA ASN A 32 6.58 -17.57 14.44
C ASN A 32 7.01 -18.96 14.93
N ARG A 33 8.08 -19.05 15.72
CA ARG A 33 8.53 -20.34 16.26
C ARG A 33 7.48 -21.01 17.15
N GLU A 34 6.71 -20.23 17.90
CA GLU A 34 5.63 -20.79 18.72
C GLU A 34 4.49 -21.33 17.83
N VAL A 35 4.11 -20.62 16.78
CA VAL A 35 3.07 -21.06 15.84
C VAL A 35 3.48 -22.36 15.12
N ASP A 36 4.72 -22.45 14.66
CA ASP A 36 5.26 -23.67 14.00
C ASP A 36 5.15 -24.88 14.94
N ILE A 37 5.56 -24.69 16.21
CA ILE A 37 5.52 -25.73 17.24
C ILE A 37 4.08 -26.15 17.52
N GLN A 38 3.15 -25.21 17.66
CA GLN A 38 1.77 -25.53 17.99
C GLN A 38 1.03 -26.18 16.83
N PHE A 39 1.28 -25.75 15.58
CA PHE A 39 0.69 -26.35 14.39
C PHE A 39 1.17 -27.80 14.20
N ASN A 40 2.48 -28.03 14.26
CA ASN A 40 3.04 -29.38 14.12
C ASN A 40 2.66 -30.28 15.31
N LYS A 41 2.51 -29.71 16.52
CA LYS A 41 1.98 -30.45 17.67
C LYS A 41 0.51 -30.84 17.46
N PHE A 42 -0.31 -29.96 16.90
CA PHE A 42 -1.69 -30.28 16.55
C PHE A 42 -1.76 -31.44 15.56
N THR A 43 -1.02 -31.38 14.44
CA THR A 43 -1.05 -32.42 13.41
C THR A 43 -0.61 -33.78 13.93
N LEU A 44 0.37 -33.83 14.84
CA LEU A 44 0.83 -35.06 15.49
C LEU A 44 -0.17 -35.64 16.51
N LEU A 45 -0.93 -34.80 17.20
CA LEU A 45 -1.85 -35.24 18.25
C LEU A 45 -3.27 -35.53 17.72
N ALA A 46 -3.68 -34.86 16.64
CA ALA A 46 -5.04 -34.91 16.11
C ALA A 46 -5.47 -36.32 15.70
N ASP A 47 -4.56 -37.13 15.12
CA ASP A 47 -4.87 -38.50 14.70
C ASP A 47 -5.20 -39.45 15.87
N SER A 48 -4.73 -39.13 17.07
CA SER A 48 -4.99 -39.90 18.29
C SER A 48 -6.16 -39.35 19.12
N SER A 49 -6.74 -38.23 18.71
CA SER A 49 -7.73 -37.48 19.48
C SER A 49 -9.16 -37.80 19.03
N ALA A 50 -9.99 -38.31 19.94
CA ALA A 50 -11.43 -38.50 19.70
C ALA A 50 -12.21 -37.17 19.54
N LYS A 51 -11.58 -36.01 19.79
CA LYS A 51 -12.20 -34.69 19.66
C LYS A 51 -12.15 -34.12 18.25
N VAL A 52 -11.32 -34.69 17.37
CA VAL A 52 -11.10 -34.18 16.01
C VAL A 52 -11.65 -35.20 15.01
N PRO A 53 -12.40 -34.78 13.96
CA PRO A 53 -12.92 -35.71 12.96
C PRO A 53 -11.81 -36.41 12.18
N ASN A 54 -11.95 -37.70 11.94
CA ASN A 54 -11.02 -38.44 11.08
C ASN A 54 -11.11 -37.95 9.62
N LEU A 55 -9.95 -37.82 8.99
CA LEU A 55 -9.88 -37.44 7.58
C LEU A 55 -10.15 -38.64 6.66
N ARG A 56 -10.70 -38.36 5.48
CA ARG A 56 -10.97 -39.41 4.48
C ARG A 56 -9.70 -39.69 3.69
N ASN A 57 -9.21 -40.94 3.76
CA ASN A 57 -8.01 -41.42 3.05
C ASN A 57 -6.70 -40.68 3.40
N LYS A 58 -6.66 -39.98 4.54
CA LYS A 58 -5.49 -39.21 5.01
C LYS A 58 -5.42 -39.23 6.53
N SER A 59 -4.27 -38.90 7.07
CA SER A 59 -4.04 -38.59 8.48
C SER A 59 -3.71 -37.10 8.64
N TYR A 60 -3.93 -36.52 9.83
CA TYR A 60 -3.47 -35.17 10.14
C TYR A 60 -1.94 -35.07 10.11
N SER A 61 -1.24 -36.14 10.48
CA SER A 61 0.23 -36.19 10.43
C SER A 61 0.77 -36.08 9.00
N ASP A 62 -0.01 -36.43 7.97
CA ASP A 62 0.34 -36.21 6.55
C ASP A 62 0.47 -34.72 6.19
N TYR A 63 -0.06 -33.83 7.04
CA TYR A 63 0.00 -32.37 6.87
C TYR A 63 1.05 -31.71 7.79
N ASN A 64 1.89 -32.51 8.45
CA ASN A 64 2.99 -31.98 9.23
C ASN A 64 3.99 -31.28 8.31
N ILE A 65 4.27 -30.00 8.60
CA ILE A 65 5.18 -29.20 7.79
C ILE A 65 6.59 -29.47 8.31
N SER A 66 7.44 -29.97 7.42
CA SER A 66 8.84 -30.26 7.73
C SER A 66 9.64 -28.97 7.94
N LYS A 67 10.78 -29.06 8.62
CA LYS A 67 11.66 -27.90 8.82
C LYS A 67 12.05 -27.17 7.51
N PRO A 68 12.46 -27.85 6.42
CA PRO A 68 12.78 -27.15 5.17
C PRO A 68 11.55 -26.49 4.52
N GLU A 69 10.34 -27.03 4.69
CA GLU A 69 9.11 -26.39 4.21
C GLU A 69 8.80 -25.13 5.02
N TRP A 70 9.00 -25.16 6.35
CA TRP A 70 8.91 -23.97 7.20
C TRP A 70 9.92 -22.90 6.78
N ASP A 71 11.15 -23.28 6.46
CA ASP A 71 12.17 -22.34 6.01
C ASP A 71 11.74 -21.64 4.69
N VAL A 72 11.10 -22.37 3.77
CA VAL A 72 10.52 -21.77 2.56
C VAL A 72 9.33 -20.86 2.89
N LEU A 73 8.46 -21.24 3.82
CA LEU A 73 7.33 -20.41 4.26
C LEU A 73 7.80 -19.10 4.91
N GLU A 74 8.90 -19.12 5.66
CA GLU A 74 9.50 -17.90 6.19
C GLU A 74 9.98 -16.96 5.08
N LEU A 75 10.61 -17.49 4.03
CA LEU A 75 11.01 -16.71 2.86
C LEU A 75 9.78 -16.13 2.13
N MET A 76 8.72 -16.93 1.94
CA MET A 76 7.47 -16.45 1.34
C MET A 76 6.85 -15.32 2.15
N ARG A 77 6.83 -15.45 3.49
CA ARG A 77 6.31 -14.40 4.38
C ARG A 77 7.12 -13.11 4.24
N GLU A 78 8.44 -13.19 4.16
CA GLU A 78 9.29 -12.01 3.95
C GLU A 78 8.98 -11.32 2.61
N VAL A 79 8.84 -12.08 1.52
CA VAL A 79 8.45 -11.52 0.21
C VAL A 79 7.07 -10.88 0.25
N LEU A 80 6.11 -11.52 0.93
CA LEU A 80 4.74 -11.02 1.04
C LEU A 80 4.60 -9.85 2.02
N ALA A 81 5.53 -9.66 2.95
CA ALA A 81 5.55 -8.50 3.84
C ALA A 81 5.66 -7.19 3.04
N GLU A 82 6.42 -7.19 1.93
CA GLU A 82 6.53 -6.03 1.04
C GLU A 82 5.19 -5.62 0.43
N VAL A 83 4.38 -6.61 0.02
CA VAL A 83 3.04 -6.37 -0.52
C VAL A 83 2.06 -5.97 0.58
N TYR A 84 2.22 -6.56 1.77
CA TYR A 84 1.41 -6.20 2.93
C TYR A 84 1.61 -4.73 3.29
N ASP A 85 2.86 -4.26 3.40
CA ASP A 85 3.18 -2.88 3.72
C ASP A 85 2.65 -1.93 2.63
N ALA A 86 2.83 -2.28 1.35
CA ALA A 86 2.27 -1.52 0.22
C ALA A 86 0.74 -1.44 0.28
N HIS A 87 0.02 -2.55 0.49
CA HIS A 87 -1.43 -2.54 0.61
C HIS A 87 -1.92 -1.76 1.83
N GLN A 88 -1.18 -1.83 2.93
CA GLN A 88 -1.55 -1.15 4.16
C GLN A 88 -1.42 0.37 4.01
N SER A 89 -0.48 0.88 3.21
CA SER A 89 -0.39 2.32 2.92
C SER A 89 -1.67 2.82 2.25
N PHE A 90 -2.21 2.10 1.26
CA PHE A 90 -3.48 2.48 0.62
C PHE A 90 -4.71 2.33 1.53
N SER A 91 -4.69 1.38 2.47
CA SER A 91 -5.87 0.98 3.25
C SER A 91 -6.02 1.72 4.59
N SER A 92 -4.93 2.26 5.12
CA SER A 92 -4.90 2.93 6.43
C SER A 92 -5.06 4.45 6.37
N GLU A 93 -5.16 5.00 5.17
CA GLU A 93 -5.18 6.44 4.97
C GLU A 93 -6.54 7.09 5.14
N THR A 94 -6.52 8.26 5.77
CA THR A 94 -7.68 9.14 5.93
C THR A 94 -7.71 10.26 4.87
N CYS A 95 -6.74 10.25 3.96
CA CYS A 95 -6.52 11.20 2.88
C CYS A 95 -6.53 10.47 1.52
N PRO A 96 -6.58 11.19 0.39
CA PRO A 96 -6.47 10.59 -0.92
C PRO A 96 -5.14 9.84 -1.07
N THR A 97 -5.16 8.60 -1.55
CA THR A 97 -3.98 7.71 -1.65
C THR A 97 -3.48 7.53 -3.09
N VAL A 98 -4.23 7.99 -4.09
CA VAL A 98 -3.96 7.71 -5.52
C VAL A 98 -2.58 8.22 -5.94
N TRP A 99 -2.14 9.35 -5.39
CA TRP A 99 -0.84 9.95 -5.65
C TRP A 99 0.33 9.01 -5.30
N GLN A 100 0.17 8.11 -4.33
CA GLN A 100 1.19 7.14 -3.93
C GLN A 100 1.34 5.95 -4.88
N THR A 101 0.39 5.76 -5.80
CA THR A 101 0.36 4.56 -6.64
C THR A 101 1.67 4.34 -7.41
N ILE A 102 2.16 5.38 -8.06
CA ILE A 102 3.43 5.32 -8.81
C ILE A 102 4.60 5.04 -7.85
N PRO A 103 4.85 5.86 -6.80
CA PRO A 103 5.92 5.58 -5.85
C PRO A 103 5.91 4.19 -5.24
N THR A 104 4.75 3.71 -4.77
CA THR A 104 4.62 2.43 -4.09
C THR A 104 4.87 1.26 -5.04
N LEU A 105 4.39 1.33 -6.29
CA LEU A 105 4.64 0.26 -7.27
C LEU A 105 6.10 0.20 -7.70
N GLU A 106 6.75 1.34 -7.94
CA GLU A 106 8.18 1.38 -8.29
C GLU A 106 9.05 0.90 -7.12
N CYS A 107 8.69 1.27 -5.89
CA CYS A 107 9.33 0.79 -4.68
C CYS A 107 9.21 -0.75 -4.53
N LEU A 108 7.99 -1.27 -4.64
CA LEU A 108 7.72 -2.71 -4.56
C LEU A 108 8.48 -3.48 -5.64
N GLN A 109 8.48 -2.96 -6.88
CA GLN A 109 9.23 -3.56 -7.98
C GLN A 109 10.71 -3.65 -7.65
N ARG A 110 11.31 -2.55 -7.21
CA ARG A 110 12.74 -2.50 -6.88
C ARG A 110 13.10 -3.44 -5.74
N ARG A 111 12.29 -3.49 -4.68
CA ARG A 111 12.53 -4.40 -3.55
C ARG A 111 12.47 -5.86 -4.01
N TRP A 112 11.49 -6.22 -4.84
CA TRP A 112 11.38 -7.57 -5.38
C TRP A 112 12.50 -7.93 -6.36
N GLU A 113 13.00 -6.99 -7.16
CA GLU A 113 14.21 -7.19 -7.98
C GLU A 113 15.43 -7.50 -7.09
N ILE A 114 15.65 -6.70 -6.04
CA ILE A 114 16.73 -6.93 -5.07
C ILE A 114 16.58 -8.29 -4.38
N MET A 115 15.37 -8.66 -3.96
CA MET A 115 15.11 -9.97 -3.35
C MET A 115 15.38 -11.10 -4.34
N ALA A 116 14.97 -10.96 -5.60
CA ALA A 116 15.21 -11.97 -6.63
C ALA A 116 16.71 -12.18 -6.92
N ASP A 117 17.53 -11.14 -6.80
CA ASP A 117 18.98 -11.20 -6.99
C ASP A 117 19.73 -11.67 -5.73
N THR A 118 19.09 -11.61 -4.57
CA THR A 118 19.70 -11.99 -3.29
C THR A 118 19.70 -13.52 -3.11
N PRO A 119 20.86 -14.18 -2.90
CA PRO A 119 20.96 -15.64 -2.82
C PRO A 119 20.04 -16.30 -1.78
N LYS A 120 19.70 -15.59 -0.69
CA LYS A 120 18.75 -16.04 0.34
C LYS A 120 17.40 -16.46 -0.25
N PHE A 121 16.92 -15.78 -1.28
CA PHE A 121 15.60 -16.03 -1.87
C PHE A 121 15.62 -16.99 -3.06
N ALA A 122 16.76 -17.63 -3.36
CA ALA A 122 16.85 -18.62 -4.43
C ALA A 122 15.74 -19.69 -4.40
N PRO A 123 15.29 -20.21 -3.22
CA PRO A 123 14.18 -21.18 -3.17
C PRO A 123 12.83 -20.65 -3.65
N VAL A 124 12.61 -19.33 -3.60
CA VAL A 124 11.35 -18.65 -3.97
C VAL A 124 11.52 -17.69 -5.15
N GLN A 125 12.69 -17.65 -5.77
CA GLN A 125 13.04 -16.69 -6.82
C GLN A 125 12.07 -16.77 -8.01
N SER A 126 11.67 -17.97 -8.43
CA SER A 126 10.72 -18.15 -9.53
C SER A 126 9.35 -17.53 -9.23
N ALA A 127 8.91 -17.58 -7.96
CA ALA A 127 7.68 -16.94 -7.52
C ALA A 127 7.80 -15.42 -7.50
N ILE A 128 8.94 -14.88 -7.04
CA ILE A 128 9.22 -13.43 -7.08
C ILE A 128 9.21 -12.93 -8.53
N GLN A 129 9.86 -13.63 -9.45
CA GLN A 129 9.88 -13.29 -10.87
C GLN A 129 8.48 -13.31 -11.51
N ALA A 130 7.65 -14.28 -11.14
CA ALA A 130 6.24 -14.30 -11.56
C ALA A 130 5.46 -13.09 -10.98
N GLY A 131 5.76 -12.71 -9.75
CA GLY A 131 5.25 -11.49 -9.11
C GLY A 131 5.65 -10.22 -9.87
N LEU A 132 6.93 -10.08 -10.22
CA LEU A 132 7.46 -8.97 -11.01
C LEU A 132 6.78 -8.86 -12.37
N ALA A 133 6.60 -9.97 -13.08
CA ALA A 133 5.87 -9.99 -14.35
C ALA A 133 4.40 -9.52 -14.19
N LYS A 134 3.76 -9.87 -13.07
CA LYS A 134 2.41 -9.39 -12.75
C LYS A 134 2.41 -7.90 -12.43
N LEU A 135 3.40 -7.42 -11.68
CA LEU A 135 3.55 -6.02 -11.31
C LEU A 135 3.77 -5.14 -12.54
N GLN A 136 4.62 -5.58 -13.47
CA GLN A 136 4.85 -4.91 -14.75
C GLN A 136 3.54 -4.75 -15.54
N LYS A 137 2.69 -5.79 -15.59
CA LYS A 137 1.37 -5.68 -16.24
C LYS A 137 0.50 -4.59 -15.62
N TRP A 138 0.52 -4.45 -14.29
CA TRP A 138 -0.24 -3.41 -13.61
C TRP A 138 0.36 -2.03 -13.82
N TYR A 139 1.69 -1.91 -13.80
CA TYR A 139 2.38 -0.67 -14.14
C TYR A 139 2.02 -0.20 -15.57
N MET A 140 2.01 -1.11 -16.55
CA MET A 140 1.56 -0.81 -17.90
C MET A 140 0.08 -0.40 -17.98
N ALA A 141 -0.77 -0.86 -17.06
CA ALA A 141 -2.18 -0.49 -17.03
C ALA A 141 -2.38 0.92 -16.46
N ILE A 142 -1.61 1.31 -15.44
CA ILE A 142 -1.68 2.68 -14.90
C ILE A 142 -1.08 3.70 -15.86
N ASP A 143 -0.07 3.31 -16.65
CA ASP A 143 0.56 4.14 -17.68
C ASP A 143 -0.39 4.48 -18.85
N GLN A 144 -1.57 3.83 -18.91
CA GLN A 144 -2.62 4.16 -19.91
C GLN A 144 -3.40 5.43 -19.56
N THR A 145 -3.19 6.01 -18.38
CA THR A 145 -3.90 7.21 -17.94
C THR A 145 -3.00 8.16 -17.18
N ASP A 146 -3.11 9.44 -17.49
CA ASP A 146 -2.33 10.48 -16.82
C ASP A 146 -2.78 10.77 -15.38
N ILE A 147 -3.93 10.21 -14.94
CA ILE A 147 -4.52 10.45 -13.63
C ILE A 147 -3.52 10.23 -12.49
N TYR A 148 -2.70 9.18 -12.58
CA TYR A 148 -1.73 8.87 -11.53
C TYR A 148 -0.62 9.91 -11.44
N TYR A 149 -0.11 10.39 -12.58
CA TYR A 149 0.85 11.49 -12.60
C TYR A 149 0.21 12.79 -12.11
N VAL A 150 -1.00 13.10 -12.58
CA VAL A 150 -1.74 14.31 -12.17
C VAL A 150 -1.98 14.31 -10.66
N CYS A 151 -2.46 13.21 -10.09
CA CYS A 151 -2.64 13.09 -8.63
C CYS A 151 -1.32 13.22 -7.87
N LEU A 152 -0.25 12.61 -8.35
CA LEU A 152 1.09 12.75 -7.77
C LEU A 152 1.56 14.21 -7.76
N ALA A 153 1.44 14.90 -8.89
CA ALA A 153 1.87 16.28 -9.04
C ALA A 153 1.03 17.29 -8.24
N LEU A 154 -0.24 16.96 -7.93
CA LEU A 154 -1.14 17.77 -7.12
C LEU A 154 -1.02 17.52 -5.61
N ASP A 155 -0.29 16.49 -5.19
CA ASP A 155 0.02 16.31 -3.78
C ASP A 155 1.07 17.35 -3.31
N PRO A 156 0.76 18.18 -2.30
CA PRO A 156 1.62 19.29 -1.89
C PRO A 156 2.91 18.85 -1.16
N GLY A 157 2.98 17.60 -0.69
CA GLY A 157 4.16 17.04 -0.02
C GLY A 157 5.23 16.56 -0.98
N ILE A 158 4.85 16.17 -2.21
CA ILE A 158 5.76 15.57 -3.19
C ILE A 158 5.81 16.30 -4.54
N LYS A 159 4.67 16.78 -5.04
CA LYS A 159 4.53 17.44 -6.35
C LYS A 159 5.25 16.66 -7.45
N THR A 160 6.08 17.34 -8.23
CA THR A 160 6.89 16.77 -9.31
C THR A 160 8.28 16.32 -8.83
N GLU A 161 8.60 16.47 -7.55
CA GLU A 161 9.96 16.20 -7.04
C GLU A 161 10.33 14.72 -7.25
N TYR A 162 9.38 13.82 -7.00
CA TYR A 162 9.56 12.39 -7.21
C TYR A 162 9.97 12.07 -8.66
N THR A 163 9.22 12.57 -9.63
CA THR A 163 9.43 12.26 -11.05
C THR A 163 10.66 12.98 -11.59
N LEU A 164 11.00 14.17 -11.08
CA LEU A 164 12.25 14.85 -11.43
C LEU A 164 13.50 14.08 -10.95
N GLN A 165 13.42 13.41 -9.80
CA GLN A 165 14.53 12.64 -9.25
C GLN A 165 14.64 11.24 -9.85
N ASN A 166 13.50 10.56 -10.09
CA ASN A 166 13.49 9.14 -10.41
C ASN A 166 13.27 8.83 -11.90
N TRP A 167 12.75 9.78 -12.68
CA TRP A 167 12.41 9.54 -14.09
C TRP A 167 13.32 10.27 -15.06
N GLU A 168 13.40 9.75 -16.29
CA GLU A 168 13.96 10.52 -17.39
C GLU A 168 13.10 11.76 -17.67
N ARG A 169 13.76 12.89 -17.99
CA ARG A 169 13.10 14.17 -18.27
C ARG A 169 11.93 14.09 -19.25
N LYS A 170 12.02 13.22 -20.27
CA LYS A 170 10.96 13.06 -21.27
C LYS A 170 9.63 12.59 -20.68
N TYR A 171 9.65 11.68 -19.71
CA TYR A 171 8.44 11.15 -19.06
C TYR A 171 7.84 12.20 -18.13
N ASN A 172 8.68 12.89 -17.36
CA ASN A 172 8.22 14.01 -16.55
C ASN A 172 7.58 15.13 -17.40
N ASN A 173 8.19 15.47 -18.54
CA ASN A 173 7.64 16.48 -19.44
C ASN A 173 6.29 16.06 -20.03
N SER A 174 6.12 14.78 -20.36
CA SER A 174 4.85 14.23 -20.84
C SER A 174 3.76 14.35 -19.77
N GLY A 175 4.06 13.92 -18.55
CA GLY A 175 3.12 14.04 -17.43
C GLY A 175 2.78 15.50 -17.09
N MET A 176 3.77 16.39 -17.14
CA MET A 176 3.54 17.83 -16.96
C MET A 176 2.58 18.39 -18.00
N ALA A 177 2.73 18.01 -19.28
CA ALA A 177 1.82 18.43 -20.34
C ALA A 177 0.38 17.93 -20.07
N ALA A 178 0.22 16.70 -19.60
CA ALA A 178 -1.08 16.14 -19.25
C ALA A 178 -1.72 16.83 -18.02
N LEU A 179 -0.92 17.16 -16.99
CA LEU A 179 -1.37 17.96 -15.85
C LEU A 179 -1.87 19.33 -16.29
N GLU A 180 -1.10 19.98 -17.14
CA GLU A 180 -1.41 21.27 -17.71
C GLU A 180 -2.71 21.25 -18.54
N GLU A 181 -2.89 20.24 -19.39
CA GLU A 181 -4.13 20.01 -20.16
C GLU A 181 -5.33 19.75 -19.26
N ALA A 182 -5.18 18.90 -18.24
CA ALA A 182 -6.24 18.63 -17.27
C ALA A 182 -6.63 19.92 -16.52
N PHE A 183 -5.66 20.73 -16.13
CA PHE A 183 -5.90 22.00 -15.44
C PHE A 183 -6.66 23.00 -16.32
N ASP A 184 -6.28 23.13 -17.58
CA ASP A 184 -6.96 23.99 -18.55
C ASP A 184 -8.42 23.56 -18.75
N TYR A 185 -8.66 22.26 -18.94
CA TYR A 185 -10.02 21.70 -19.07
C TYR A 185 -10.91 22.06 -17.87
N TYR A 186 -10.41 21.90 -16.64
CA TYR A 186 -11.20 22.25 -15.45
C TYR A 186 -11.39 23.77 -15.31
N ALA A 187 -10.39 24.58 -15.65
CA ALA A 187 -10.50 26.02 -15.57
C ALA A 187 -11.55 26.58 -16.55
N GLU A 188 -11.61 26.05 -17.77
CA GLU A 188 -12.61 26.43 -18.77
C GLU A 188 -14.03 26.06 -18.30
N ASN A 189 -14.21 24.83 -17.84
CA ASN A 189 -15.54 24.28 -17.49
C ASN A 189 -16.09 24.77 -16.14
N THR A 190 -15.25 25.30 -15.24
CA THR A 190 -15.70 25.86 -13.96
C THR A 190 -16.42 27.21 -14.14
N THR A 191 -16.16 27.91 -15.25
CA THR A 191 -16.74 29.23 -15.55
C THR A 191 -18.24 29.17 -15.92
N GLU A 192 -18.79 27.98 -16.23
CA GLU A 192 -20.16 27.82 -16.74
C GLU A 192 -21.20 27.37 -15.67
N SER A 193 -20.78 26.95 -14.47
CA SER A 193 -21.65 26.22 -13.51
C SER A 193 -21.82 26.87 -12.12
N GLU A 194 -21.68 28.19 -11.98
CA GLU A 194 -22.04 28.87 -10.73
C GLU A 194 -23.58 29.02 -10.58
N THR A 195 -24.32 27.93 -10.29
CA THR A 195 -25.71 28.01 -9.75
C THR A 195 -26.13 26.87 -8.82
N VAL A 196 -25.22 26.12 -8.17
CA VAL A 196 -25.67 25.11 -7.18
C VAL A 196 -24.95 25.25 -5.84
N GLU A 197 -25.75 25.47 -4.78
CA GLU A 197 -25.32 25.57 -3.38
C GLU A 197 -24.51 24.35 -2.89
N PRO A 198 -23.52 24.54 -2.01
CA PRO A 198 -22.69 23.45 -1.54
C PRO A 198 -23.39 22.60 -0.47
N ALA A 199 -23.58 21.31 -0.76
CA ALA A 199 -23.88 20.30 0.26
C ALA A 199 -22.63 20.06 1.12
N LYS A 200 -22.81 20.15 2.45
CA LYS A 200 -21.77 19.93 3.46
C LYS A 200 -21.23 18.49 3.41
N ALA A 201 -19.98 18.33 2.96
CA ALA A 201 -19.13 17.19 3.30
C ALA A 201 -17.83 17.74 3.91
N GLN A 202 -17.60 17.44 5.19
CA GLN A 202 -16.43 17.89 5.94
C GLN A 202 -15.22 17.00 5.64
N SER A 203 -14.42 17.38 4.64
CA SER A 203 -12.99 17.01 4.59
C SER A 203 -12.17 18.21 5.05
N LYS A 204 -11.40 18.04 6.13
CA LYS A 204 -10.74 19.14 6.86
C LYS A 204 -9.40 19.61 6.28
N THR A 205 -8.98 19.14 5.11
CA THR A 205 -7.65 19.47 4.55
C THR A 205 -7.68 20.33 3.28
N LEU A 206 -8.85 20.74 2.79
CA LEU A 206 -8.95 21.60 1.60
C LEU A 206 -9.81 22.86 1.84
N SER A 207 -9.74 23.46 3.03
CA SER A 207 -10.63 24.58 3.40
C SER A 207 -9.98 25.97 3.39
N THR A 208 -8.75 26.14 2.89
CA THR A 208 -8.06 27.44 2.90
C THR A 208 -8.07 28.21 1.58
N PHE A 209 -8.57 27.65 0.47
CA PHE A 209 -8.55 28.35 -0.83
C PHE A 209 -9.77 29.23 -1.14
N SER A 210 -10.84 29.18 -0.33
CA SER A 210 -12.04 29.97 -0.60
C SER A 210 -12.09 31.25 0.24
N LYS A 211 -11.50 32.32 -0.28
CA LYS A 211 -12.02 33.72 -0.30
C LYS A 211 -10.87 34.73 -0.47
N GLU A 212 -10.28 34.81 -1.66
CA GLU A 212 -9.62 36.04 -2.08
C GLU A 212 -10.10 36.50 -3.45
N LYS A 213 -10.23 37.82 -3.58
CA LYS A 213 -11.04 38.53 -4.56
C LYS A 213 -10.48 38.40 -5.99
N LYS A 214 -11.42 38.33 -6.95
CA LYS A 214 -11.28 38.58 -8.40
C LYS A 214 -10.11 39.53 -8.75
N LYS A 215 -8.93 38.97 -8.99
CA LYS A 215 -7.96 39.50 -9.95
C LYS A 215 -8.15 38.71 -11.24
N SER A 216 -7.78 39.30 -12.38
CA SER A 216 -7.71 38.63 -13.68
C SER A 216 -6.99 37.29 -13.52
N HIS A 217 -7.76 36.22 -13.36
CA HIS A 217 -7.28 34.92 -12.92
C HIS A 217 -6.74 34.21 -14.15
N ILE A 218 -5.43 33.96 -14.18
CA ILE A 218 -4.80 33.18 -15.24
C ILE A 218 -4.57 31.79 -14.63
N PRO A 219 -5.37 30.78 -14.97
CA PRO A 219 -5.30 29.45 -14.33
C PRO A 219 -3.88 28.87 -14.35
N ARG A 220 -3.17 28.99 -15.48
CA ARG A 220 -1.77 28.58 -15.62
C ARG A 220 -0.81 29.24 -14.63
N GLN A 221 -1.07 30.48 -14.23
CA GLN A 221 -0.23 31.18 -13.26
C GLN A 221 -0.38 30.56 -11.87
N GLU A 222 -1.60 30.18 -11.46
CA GLU A 222 -1.84 29.51 -10.18
C GLU A 222 -1.13 28.17 -10.11
N LEU A 223 -1.29 27.33 -11.15
CA LEU A 223 -0.60 26.04 -11.21
C LEU A 223 0.92 26.21 -11.10
N HIS A 224 1.48 27.20 -11.79
CA HIS A 224 2.91 27.52 -11.72
C HIS A 224 3.36 28.00 -10.35
N GLU A 225 2.57 28.86 -9.69
CA GLU A 225 2.84 29.33 -8.33
C GLU A 225 2.77 28.16 -7.32
N TYR A 226 1.79 27.28 -7.48
CA TYR A 226 1.66 26.05 -6.69
C TYR A 226 2.90 25.16 -6.84
N LEU A 227 3.31 24.83 -8.08
CA LEU A 227 4.45 23.96 -8.35
C LEU A 227 5.77 24.55 -7.81
N LYS A 228 5.90 25.88 -7.80
CA LYS A 228 7.08 26.59 -7.25
C LYS A 228 7.06 26.78 -5.74
N SER A 229 5.90 26.69 -5.11
CA SER A 229 5.83 26.84 -3.65
C SER A 229 6.60 25.70 -2.96
N PRO A 230 7.14 25.92 -1.74
CA PRO A 230 7.81 24.86 -1.00
C PRO A 230 6.91 23.63 -0.80
N LEU A 231 7.52 22.45 -0.65
CA LEU A 231 6.80 21.25 -0.25
C LEU A 231 6.23 21.44 1.16
N VAL A 232 5.00 21.00 1.37
CA VAL A 232 4.41 20.98 2.71
C VAL A 232 5.00 19.78 3.45
N PRO A 233 5.60 19.96 4.65
CA PRO A 233 6.11 18.84 5.42
C PRO A 233 4.96 17.90 5.79
N ASP A 234 4.94 16.70 5.20
CA ASP A 234 4.09 15.62 5.64
C ASP A 234 4.83 14.79 6.71
N VAL A 235 4.07 14.27 7.68
CA VAL A 235 4.57 13.41 8.76
C VAL A 235 4.81 11.98 8.25
N SER A 236 4.19 11.60 7.13
CA SER A 236 4.45 10.35 6.43
C SER A 236 5.34 10.65 5.24
N ASP A 237 6.57 10.12 5.23
CA ASP A 237 7.40 10.12 4.02
C ASP A 237 7.05 8.87 3.19
N PRO A 238 6.20 8.99 2.16
CA PRO A 238 5.81 7.90 1.26
C PRO A 238 7.02 7.40 0.43
N VAL A 239 8.07 8.22 0.33
CA VAL A 239 9.30 7.99 -0.42
C VAL A 239 10.45 7.56 0.51
N ALA A 240 10.19 7.37 1.81
CA ALA A 240 11.21 6.96 2.78
C ALA A 240 11.96 5.70 2.32
N CYS A 241 11.27 4.81 1.61
CA CYS A 241 11.92 3.64 1.04
C CYS A 241 12.97 3.96 -0.04
N ILE A 242 12.77 4.98 -0.87
CA ILE A 242 13.77 5.39 -1.88
C ILE A 242 14.93 6.14 -1.20
N MET A 243 14.62 6.99 -0.21
CA MET A 243 15.64 7.74 0.54
C MET A 243 16.55 6.84 1.40
N LEU A 244 16.02 5.76 1.98
CA LEU A 244 16.81 4.80 2.77
C LEU A 244 17.82 3.99 1.95
N LEU A 245 17.64 3.89 0.63
CA LEU A 245 18.54 3.16 -0.26
C LEU A 245 19.70 4.02 -0.80
N ASN A 246 19.57 5.35 -0.81
CA ASN A 246 20.67 6.26 -1.16
C ASN A 246 21.76 6.36 -0.07
N ILE A 247 21.57 5.68 1.07
CA ILE A 247 22.53 5.65 2.19
C ILE A 247 23.28 4.30 2.27
N GLN A 248 23.04 3.35 1.35
CA GLN A 248 23.73 2.04 1.34
C GLN A 248 24.77 1.85 0.21
N TYR A 249 25.45 2.93 -0.21
CA TYR A 249 26.68 2.84 -0.99
C TYR A 249 27.90 3.34 -0.22
#